data_AF-A0A6L4ZBS8-F1
#
_entry.id   AF-A0A6L4ZBS8-F1
#
_cell.length_a   1.000
_cell.length_b   1.000
_cell.length_c   1.000
_cell.angle_alpha   90.00
_cell.angle_beta   90.00
_cell.angle_gamma   90.00
#
_symmetry.space_group_name_H-M   'P 1'
#
loop_
_entity.id
_entity.type
_entity.pdbx_description
1 polymer ?
#
loop_
_entity_poly.entity_id
_entity_poly.type
_entity_poly.pdbx_seq_one_letter_code
_entity_poly.pdbx_strand_id
1 'polypeptide(L)'
;MKTKNNVQKTVSRSLAVVVSFVLISFTVTAQDFWKTVLTNSSFNQIALAMVETSKKKHVSEKTSGTNAVNYFYENESDAVLVVENWMTGNDYFKPAAFIPAEKEKGLRVEDWMFNENLFSIESETETKLKVENWMINSKVWN
;
A
#
# COMPACT_ATOMS: atom_id res chain seq x y z
N MET A 1 -14.16 21.05 -45.24
CA MET A 1 -13.85 20.80 -43.81
C MET A 1 -14.88 19.81 -43.24
N LYS A 2 -14.56 18.52 -43.15
CA LYS A 2 -15.47 17.45 -42.66
C LYS A 2 -14.73 16.51 -41.69
N THR A 3 -14.50 16.94 -40.44
CA THR A 3 -13.92 16.08 -39.39
C THR A 3 -14.55 16.26 -38.01
N LYS A 4 -15.27 17.37 -37.75
CA LYS A 4 -15.82 17.66 -36.41
C LYS A 4 -16.85 16.63 -35.90
N ASN A 5 -17.65 16.01 -36.79
CA ASN A 5 -18.76 15.17 -36.36
C ASN A 5 -18.35 13.74 -35.91
N ASN A 6 -17.22 13.22 -36.39
CA ASN A 6 -16.75 11.87 -36.04
C ASN A 6 -15.97 11.86 -34.72
N VAL A 7 -15.14 12.88 -34.49
CA VAL A 7 -14.39 13.02 -33.22
C VAL A 7 -15.36 13.24 -32.06
N GLN A 8 -16.39 14.08 -32.24
CA GLN A 8 -17.42 14.28 -31.22
C GLN A 8 -18.17 12.98 -30.87
N LYS A 9 -18.42 12.12 -31.86
CA LYS A 9 -19.06 10.80 -31.64
C LYS A 9 -18.15 9.78 -30.96
N THR A 10 -16.83 9.86 -31.19
CA THR A 10 -15.84 9.01 -30.51
C THR A 10 -15.54 9.49 -29.09
N VAL A 11 -15.51 10.81 -28.87
CA VAL A 11 -15.31 11.42 -27.54
C VAL A 11 -16.52 11.13 -26.63
N SER A 12 -17.75 11.23 -27.14
CA SER A 12 -18.94 10.91 -26.32
C SER A 12 -19.02 9.43 -25.95
N ARG A 13 -18.58 8.53 -26.83
CA ARG A 13 -18.52 7.08 -26.54
C ARG A 13 -17.38 6.70 -25.60
N SER A 14 -16.21 7.34 -25.71
CA SER A 14 -15.10 7.10 -24.78
C SER A 14 -15.38 7.68 -23.39
N LEU A 15 -16.08 8.81 -23.28
CA LEU A 15 -16.50 9.36 -22.00
C LEU A 15 -17.42 8.39 -21.24
N ALA A 16 -18.39 7.77 -21.93
CA ALA A 16 -19.27 6.79 -21.32
C ALA A 16 -18.51 5.54 -20.82
N VAL A 17 -17.48 5.11 -21.54
CA VAL A 17 -16.60 3.98 -21.14
C VAL A 17 -15.73 4.34 -19.94
N VAL A 18 -15.23 5.58 -19.85
CA VAL A 18 -14.46 6.03 -18.69
C VAL A 18 -15.35 6.15 -17.46
N VAL A 19 -16.56 6.70 -17.61
CA VAL A 19 -17.53 6.81 -16.50
C VAL A 19 -17.95 5.43 -15.98
N SER A 20 -18.15 4.44 -16.85
CA SER A 20 -18.46 3.08 -16.39
C SER A 20 -17.27 2.43 -15.65
N PHE A 21 -16.03 2.67 -16.08
CA PHE A 21 -14.83 2.17 -15.39
C PHE A 21 -14.66 2.79 -13.99
N VAL A 22 -15.01 4.07 -13.83
CA VAL A 22 -14.99 4.77 -12.54
C VAL A 22 -16.10 4.25 -11.60
N LEU A 23 -17.31 4.01 -12.11
CA LEU A 23 -18.40 3.44 -11.29
C LEU A 23 -18.10 2.01 -10.85
N ILE A 24 -17.47 1.19 -11.72
CA ILE A 24 -16.99 -0.14 -11.35
C ILE A 24 -15.94 -0.03 -10.23
N SER A 25 -15.06 0.98 -10.28
CA SER A 25 -14.01 1.22 -9.28
C SER A 25 -14.52 1.67 -7.91
N PHE A 26 -15.73 2.21 -7.83
CA PHE A 26 -16.33 2.65 -6.57
C PHE A 26 -16.97 1.51 -5.77
N THR A 27 -17.19 0.35 -6.40
CA THR A 27 -17.70 -0.84 -5.70
C THR A 27 -16.58 -1.52 -4.91
N VAL A 28 -16.86 -1.99 -3.68
CA VAL A 28 -15.85 -2.72 -2.86
C VAL A 28 -15.35 -3.99 -3.56
N THR A 29 -16.13 -4.54 -4.49
CA THR A 29 -15.75 -5.66 -5.37
C THR A 29 -14.73 -5.32 -6.47
N ALA A 30 -14.36 -4.04 -6.64
CA ALA A 30 -13.39 -3.60 -7.64
C ALA A 30 -11.96 -4.08 -7.38
N GLN A 31 -11.63 -4.43 -6.12
CA GLN A 31 -10.28 -4.83 -5.74
C GLN A 31 -9.82 -6.10 -6.48
N ASP A 32 -10.69 -7.09 -6.62
CA ASP A 32 -10.37 -8.33 -7.36
C ASP A 32 -10.53 -8.17 -8.88
N PHE A 33 -11.35 -7.21 -9.30
CA PHE A 33 -11.50 -6.83 -10.71
C PHE A 33 -10.20 -6.24 -11.28
N TRP A 34 -9.56 -5.28 -10.61
CA TRP A 34 -8.29 -4.70 -11.06
C TRP A 34 -7.15 -5.71 -11.07
N LYS A 35 -7.10 -6.63 -10.09
CA LYS A 35 -6.14 -7.74 -10.12
C LYS A 35 -6.30 -8.56 -11.39
N THR A 36 -7.53 -8.99 -11.70
CA THR A 36 -7.83 -9.81 -12.88
C THR A 36 -7.53 -9.10 -14.21
N VAL A 37 -7.81 -7.80 -14.29
CA VAL A 37 -7.52 -6.95 -15.46
C VAL A 37 -6.02 -6.75 -15.66
N LEU A 38 -5.28 -6.48 -14.58
CA LEU A 38 -3.83 -6.26 -14.64
C LEU A 38 -3.06 -7.56 -14.89
N THR A 39 -3.52 -8.70 -14.33
CA THR A 39 -2.86 -10.00 -14.56
C THR A 39 -3.08 -10.53 -15.98
N ASN A 40 -4.21 -10.21 -16.61
CA ASN A 40 -4.46 -10.53 -18.03
C ASN A 40 -3.88 -9.51 -19.00
N SER A 41 -3.25 -8.45 -18.50
CA SER A 41 -2.56 -7.48 -19.36
C SER A 41 -1.20 -8.02 -19.79
N SER A 42 -0.89 -7.95 -21.08
CA SER A 42 0.42 -8.34 -21.66
C SER A 42 1.62 -7.59 -21.04
N PHE A 43 1.35 -6.53 -20.29
CA PHE A 43 2.32 -5.76 -19.51
C PHE A 43 3.12 -6.62 -18.51
N ASN A 44 2.49 -7.62 -17.89
CA ASN A 44 3.19 -8.51 -16.96
C ASN A 44 4.26 -9.35 -17.65
N GLN A 45 4.00 -9.82 -18.88
CA GLN A 45 4.98 -10.59 -19.66
C GLN A 45 6.17 -9.73 -20.10
N ILE A 46 5.94 -8.46 -20.43
CA ILE A 46 6.98 -7.50 -20.82
C ILE A 46 7.86 -7.16 -19.60
N ALA A 47 7.27 -7.00 -18.41
CA ALA A 47 8.01 -6.74 -17.17
C ALA A 47 8.87 -7.95 -16.75
N LEU A 48 8.35 -9.18 -16.85
CA LEU A 48 9.10 -10.40 -16.55
C LEU A 48 10.22 -10.65 -17.57
N ALA A 49 9.97 -10.48 -18.87
CA ALA A 49 11.00 -10.66 -19.89
C ALA A 49 12.18 -9.67 -19.76
N MET A 50 11.93 -8.45 -19.25
CA MET A 50 13.00 -7.48 -18.97
C MET A 50 13.81 -7.81 -17.71
N VAL A 51 13.28 -8.59 -16.76
CA VAL A 51 14.02 -9.01 -15.55
C VAL A 51 14.89 -10.26 -15.82
N GLU A 52 14.44 -11.15 -16.71
CA GLU A 52 15.14 -12.41 -17.02
C GLU A 52 16.40 -12.24 -17.88
N THR A 53 16.55 -11.12 -18.60
CA THR A 53 17.74 -10.88 -19.44
C THR A 53 19.01 -10.52 -18.66
N SER A 54 18.94 -10.39 -17.33
CA SER A 54 20.08 -9.97 -16.50
C SER A 54 20.82 -11.11 -15.76
N LYS A 55 20.39 -12.38 -15.86
CA LYS A 55 21.11 -13.49 -15.23
C LYS A 55 21.08 -14.79 -16.06
N LYS A 56 22.05 -14.96 -16.96
CA LYS A 56 22.60 -16.29 -17.31
C LYS A 56 23.88 -16.20 -18.16
N LYS A 57 25.04 -16.44 -17.55
CA LYS A 57 26.15 -17.16 -18.22
C LYS A 57 26.26 -18.52 -17.54
N HIS A 58 25.76 -19.54 -18.24
CA HIS A 58 25.79 -20.94 -17.86
C HIS A 58 27.13 -21.53 -18.34
N VAL A 59 28.00 -21.92 -17.41
CA VAL A 59 29.20 -22.70 -17.73
C VAL A 59 28.83 -24.17 -17.76
N SER A 60 29.24 -24.83 -18.84
CA SER A 60 29.00 -26.23 -19.17
C SER A 60 29.56 -27.19 -18.11
N GLU A 61 28.72 -28.15 -17.73
CA GLU A 61 29.01 -29.28 -16.87
C GLU A 61 29.89 -30.33 -17.58
N LYS A 62 30.97 -30.81 -16.94
CA LYS A 62 31.52 -32.17 -17.16
C LYS A 62 32.26 -32.71 -15.93
N THR A 63 31.93 -33.98 -15.65
CA THR A 63 32.69 -35.09 -15.05
C THR A 63 32.88 -35.18 -13.52
N SER A 64 32.31 -36.29 -13.04
CA SER A 64 32.43 -36.95 -11.74
C SER A 64 33.88 -37.22 -11.33
N GLY A 65 34.21 -36.86 -10.09
CA GLY A 65 35.41 -37.23 -9.37
C GLY A 65 35.19 -36.87 -7.91
N THR A 66 35.38 -37.82 -7.00
CA THR A 66 35.24 -37.66 -5.55
C THR A 66 36.20 -36.58 -5.05
N ASN A 67 35.72 -35.34 -5.01
CA ASN A 67 36.49 -34.21 -4.53
C ASN A 67 35.98 -33.91 -3.12
N ALA A 68 36.87 -34.06 -2.12
CA ALA A 68 36.66 -33.45 -0.82
C ALA A 68 36.33 -31.98 -1.07
N VAL A 69 35.10 -31.58 -0.73
CA VAL A 69 34.64 -30.21 -0.93
C VAL A 69 35.45 -29.35 0.03
N ASN A 70 36.46 -28.67 -0.50
CA ASN A 70 37.19 -27.65 0.24
C ASN A 70 36.27 -26.43 0.30
N TYR A 71 35.59 -26.23 1.43
CA TYR A 71 34.79 -25.04 1.67
C TYR A 71 35.75 -23.87 1.89
N PHE A 72 35.96 -23.09 0.83
CA PHE A 72 36.62 -21.79 0.95
C PHE A 72 35.60 -20.83 1.56
N TYR A 73 35.81 -20.44 2.82
CA TYR A 73 35.11 -19.31 3.39
C TYR A 73 35.72 -18.06 2.78
N GLU A 74 34.99 -17.39 1.88
CA GLU A 74 35.35 -16.02 1.51
C GLU A 74 35.11 -15.15 2.73
N ASN A 75 36.17 -14.48 3.19
CA ASN A 75 36.07 -13.50 4.25
C ASN A 75 35.56 -12.20 3.61
N GLU A 76 34.28 -12.20 3.26
CA GLU A 76 33.58 -11.02 2.75
C GLU A 76 33.34 -10.08 3.94
N SER A 77 34.26 -9.14 4.14
CA SER A 77 34.02 -8.03 5.06
C SER A 77 33.38 -6.88 4.28
N ASP A 78 32.16 -6.52 4.64
CA ASP A 78 31.54 -5.30 4.12
C ASP A 78 32.41 -4.08 4.49
N ALA A 79 32.42 -3.09 3.61
CA ALA A 79 33.06 -1.83 3.90
C ALA A 79 32.44 -1.20 5.16
N VAL A 80 33.27 -0.56 5.99
CA VAL A 80 32.78 0.16 7.17
C VAL A 80 31.79 1.22 6.70
N LEU A 81 30.56 1.16 7.21
CA LEU A 81 29.54 2.16 6.93
C LEU A 81 30.01 3.52 7.45
N VAL A 82 30.13 4.49 6.55
CA VAL A 82 30.48 5.87 6.89
C VAL A 82 29.22 6.71 6.85
N VAL A 83 29.06 7.58 7.84
CA VAL A 83 27.99 8.58 7.83
C VAL A 83 28.32 9.63 6.79
N GLU A 84 27.46 9.76 5.78
CA GLU A 84 27.65 10.72 4.69
C GLU A 84 27.17 12.12 5.09
N ASN A 85 27.71 13.17 4.46
CA ASN A 85 27.48 14.56 4.87
C ASN A 85 26.00 14.98 4.85
N TRP A 86 25.17 14.37 4.00
CA TRP A 86 23.73 14.63 3.96
C TRP A 86 22.99 13.99 5.16
N MET A 87 23.52 12.93 5.77
CA MET A 87 22.89 12.22 6.89
C MET A 87 22.99 12.97 8.22
N THR A 88 23.83 14.00 8.29
CA THR A 88 24.02 14.85 9.47
C THR A 88 23.64 16.30 9.22
N GLY A 89 23.24 16.65 8.00
CA GLY A 89 22.91 18.02 7.64
C GLY A 89 21.67 18.47 8.39
N ASN A 90 21.80 19.42 9.32
CA ASN A 90 20.68 19.99 10.07
C ASN A 90 19.54 20.47 9.17
N ASP A 91 19.82 20.87 7.93
CA ASP A 91 18.81 21.33 6.98
C ASP A 91 17.88 20.21 6.51
N TYR A 92 18.31 18.95 6.55
CA TYR A 92 17.49 17.79 6.19
C TYR A 92 16.64 17.26 7.36
N PHE A 93 16.97 17.63 8.59
CA PHE A 93 16.36 17.05 9.80
C PHE A 93 15.74 18.09 10.75
N LYS A 94 15.68 19.37 10.38
CA LYS A 94 14.98 20.40 11.16
C LYS A 94 13.46 20.20 11.05
N PRO A 95 12.74 19.89 12.15
CA PRO A 95 11.28 19.74 12.11
C PRO A 95 10.58 21.03 11.63
N ALA A 96 11.14 22.19 11.98
CA ALA A 96 10.64 23.49 11.57
C ALA A 96 10.67 23.75 10.06
N ALA A 97 11.45 22.97 9.27
CA ALA A 97 11.47 23.08 7.82
C ALA A 97 10.30 22.32 7.15
N PHE A 98 9.71 21.34 7.84
CA PHE A 98 8.67 20.46 7.30
C PHE A 98 7.31 20.64 7.96
N ILE A 99 7.30 21.12 9.20
CA ILE A 99 6.09 21.35 9.99
C ILE A 99 5.90 22.86 10.06
N PRO A 100 4.93 23.44 9.34
CA PRO A 100 4.56 24.82 9.58
C PRO A 100 4.20 24.97 11.06
N ALA A 101 4.59 26.07 11.70
CA ALA A 101 4.16 26.37 13.06
C ALA A 101 2.64 26.59 13.06
N GLU A 102 1.88 25.51 13.17
CA GLU A 102 0.43 25.56 13.28
C GLU A 102 0.12 26.12 14.67
N LYS A 103 -0.36 27.37 14.68
CA LYS A 103 -0.94 27.94 15.88
C LYS A 103 -2.32 27.32 16.05
N GLU A 104 -2.36 26.16 16.68
CA GLU A 104 -3.63 25.55 17.08
C GLU A 104 -4.42 26.55 17.92
N LYS A 105 -5.74 26.60 17.70
CA LYS A 105 -6.62 27.35 18.59
C LYS A 105 -6.53 26.66 19.95
N GLY A 106 -6.26 27.43 21.01
CA GLY A 106 -6.24 26.89 22.36
C GLY A 106 -7.51 26.10 22.64
N LEU A 107 -7.35 24.91 23.22
CA LEU A 107 -8.48 24.08 23.61
C LEU A 107 -9.39 24.89 24.53
N ARG A 108 -10.65 25.03 24.15
CA ARG A 108 -11.68 25.71 24.95
C ARG A 108 -12.76 24.70 25.28
N VAL A 109 -13.35 24.86 26.46
CA VAL A 109 -14.58 24.16 26.80
C VAL A 109 -15.69 24.77 25.97
N GLU A 110 -16.41 23.94 25.22
CA GLU A 110 -17.50 24.35 24.35
C GLU A 110 -18.83 24.28 25.11
N ASP A 111 -19.85 25.05 24.70
CA ASP A 111 -21.11 25.18 25.45
C ASP A 111 -21.81 23.84 25.70
N TRP A 112 -21.69 22.89 24.76
CA TRP A 112 -22.26 21.55 24.91
C TRP A 112 -21.63 20.76 26.06
N MET A 113 -20.37 21.03 26.42
CA MET A 113 -19.66 20.35 27.50
C MET A 113 -20.21 20.72 28.88
N PHE A 114 -20.98 21.79 28.99
CA PHE A 114 -21.69 22.19 30.22
C PHE A 114 -23.11 21.63 30.29
N ASN A 115 -23.59 20.96 29.24
CA ASN A 115 -24.93 20.41 29.23
C ASN A 115 -24.96 19.07 29.97
N GLU A 116 -25.29 19.11 31.26
CA GLU A 116 -25.40 17.92 32.12
C GLU A 116 -26.32 16.84 31.52
N ASN A 117 -27.35 17.23 30.74
CA ASN A 117 -28.25 16.27 30.11
C ASN A 117 -27.56 15.38 29.06
N LEU A 118 -26.46 15.82 28.44
CA LEU A 118 -25.67 14.99 27.51
C LEU A 118 -24.84 13.92 28.24
N PHE A 119 -24.67 14.07 29.55
CA PHE A 119 -23.88 13.17 30.39
C PHE A 119 -24.74 12.45 31.44
N SER A 120 -26.01 12.82 31.52
CA SER A 120 -27.00 12.12 32.33
C SER A 120 -27.20 10.72 31.75
N ILE A 121 -26.91 9.72 32.58
CA ILE A 121 -27.39 8.37 32.35
C ILE A 121 -28.89 8.44 32.65
N GLU A 122 -29.69 8.77 31.63
CA GLU A 122 -31.09 8.36 31.66
C GLU A 122 -31.08 6.85 31.98
N SER A 123 -32.07 6.37 32.73
CA SER A 123 -32.19 4.93 33.02
C SER A 123 -32.55 4.20 31.73
N GLU A 124 -31.59 4.14 30.81
CA GLU A 124 -31.67 3.33 29.62
C GLU A 124 -31.66 1.90 30.14
N THR A 125 -32.81 1.24 30.00
CA THR A 125 -32.91 -0.19 30.16
C THR A 125 -32.27 -0.85 28.94
N GLU A 126 -30.99 -0.58 28.72
CA GLU A 126 -30.21 -1.33 27.75
C GLU A 126 -30.27 -2.80 28.20
N THR A 127 -30.65 -3.67 27.28
CA THR A 127 -30.62 -5.11 27.55
C THR A 127 -29.18 -5.47 27.88
N LYS A 128 -28.95 -5.98 29.11
CA LYS A 128 -27.64 -6.44 29.57
C LYS A 128 -26.96 -7.24 28.46
N LEU A 129 -25.86 -6.71 27.93
CA LEU A 129 -25.09 -7.36 26.88
C LEU A 129 -24.75 -8.78 27.33
N LYS A 130 -25.16 -9.75 26.51
CA LYS A 130 -24.85 -11.16 26.76
C LYS A 130 -23.54 -11.47 26.06
N VAL A 131 -22.63 -12.12 26.78
CA VAL A 131 -21.45 -12.72 26.17
C VAL A 131 -21.93 -13.91 25.33
N GLU A 132 -21.67 -13.87 24.05
CA GLU A 132 -22.02 -14.95 23.12
C GLU A 132 -20.87 -15.96 23.07
N ASN A 133 -21.17 -17.24 22.80
CA ASN A 133 -20.19 -18.32 22.87
C ASN A 133 -18.95 -18.09 22.00
N TRP A 134 -19.07 -17.40 20.87
CA TRP A 134 -17.94 -17.11 19.99
C TRP A 134 -16.92 -16.16 20.63
N MET A 135 -17.35 -15.26 21.53
CA MET A 135 -16.45 -14.30 22.21
C MET A 135 -15.49 -14.99 23.18
N ILE A 136 -15.82 -16.21 23.63
CA ILE A 136 -15.04 -16.97 24.63
C ILE A 136 -14.49 -18.29 24.09
N ASN A 137 -14.74 -18.61 22.82
CA ASN A 137 -14.31 -19.88 22.25
C ASN A 137 -12.86 -19.81 21.78
N SER A 138 -11.95 -20.50 22.48
CA SER A 138 -10.54 -20.56 22.12
C SER A 138 -10.25 -21.13 20.73
N LYS A 139 -11.18 -21.85 20.10
CA LYS A 139 -11.05 -22.31 18.70
C LYS A 139 -11.38 -21.25 17.66
N VAL A 140 -12.04 -20.16 18.06
CA VAL A 140 -12.37 -19.02 17.18
C VAL A 140 -11.22 -18.00 17.16
N TRP A 141 -10.47 -17.91 18.26
CA TRP A 141 -9.42 -16.91 18.46
C TRP A 141 -7.98 -17.47 18.44
N ASN A 142 -7.81 -18.79 18.40
CA ASN A 142 -6.53 -19.47 18.11
C ASN A 142 -6.57 -20.07 16.70
#